data_AF-A0AAD4RAA8-F1
#
_entry.id   AF-A0AAD4RAA8-F1
#
_cell.length_a   1.000
_cell.length_b   1.000
_cell.length_c   1.000
_cell.angle_alpha   90.00
_cell.angle_beta   90.00
_cell.angle_gamma   90.00
#
_symmetry.space_group_name_H-M   'P 1'
#
loop_
_entity.id
_entity.type
_entity.pdbx_description
1 polymer ?
#
loop_
_entity_poly.entity_id
_entity_poly.type
_entity_poly.pdbx_seq_one_letter_code
_entity_poly.pdbx_strand_id
1 'polypeptide(L)'
;MPNIFYCLKFVFLFQLCVNFVKSTPEDPELTFEHLYRYGKNDYTRGNWADCVAFLLRALDDFRYFQEETLWCRQYCGKIAMKVDDLAQGNAQKNDWMTTNVMYTETQRALCLLKCKQDKFTPQRPQLKEYEVLEDFLRRKPYHYLQFCYWKLDDLKNAVKNAYTYLIANPKDEMTLENINFYMEQKDFNRETMLVDMLQPPFERLYMEGVNAYDASDWNKCINKFERALDDFYTEENKCRLFCEDHLDWSSIQASTPELSIVLASFYTSFIRCRYACFDKLSKLNGREVPHFLASFFEYMHVCQFRANRGRDACQSVSSSILLNPKNALMRRNKLFYLKSYEKDELFQAYPEILELFKKRELERRFLAFVDENFQYYENELRPAHVDDRRVMDLEVDVADNFDYSRLEEPVIQSSAECKQLLHAASVPLPKRYFRHLYTLIDELERRISDIYGDAPKFKELSCTDREEPIKQSGCYRAAFIIRVGETECGAILADPFEGCAIIFCIE
;
A
#
# COMPACT_ATOMS: atom_id res chain seq x y z
N MET A 1 42.69 -1.51 -67.95
CA MET A 1 42.28 -0.55 -66.90
C MET A 1 41.41 0.48 -67.61
N PRO A 2 40.07 0.47 -67.50
CA PRO A 2 39.27 0.47 -66.26
C PRO A 2 38.10 -0.55 -66.23
N ASN A 3 37.41 -0.72 -65.10
CA ASN A 3 36.07 -1.36 -64.90
C ASN A 3 35.53 -0.78 -63.57
N ILE A 4 34.50 0.06 -63.48
CA ILE A 4 33.06 -0.04 -63.75
C ILE A 4 32.34 -1.16 -62.96
N PHE A 5 31.68 -0.72 -61.89
CA PHE A 5 30.35 -1.07 -61.32
C PHE A 5 29.77 -2.48 -61.50
N TYR A 6 29.36 -3.11 -60.38
CA TYR A 6 27.94 -3.33 -60.03
C TYR A 6 27.74 -3.82 -58.57
N CYS A 7 26.85 -3.10 -57.87
CA CYS A 7 25.95 -3.45 -56.76
C CYS A 7 26.16 -4.70 -55.89
N LEU A 8 26.09 -4.52 -54.56
CA LEU A 8 24.88 -4.93 -53.81
C LEU A 8 24.81 -4.27 -52.41
N LYS A 9 23.62 -3.72 -52.15
CA LYS A 9 23.14 -3.11 -50.90
C LYS A 9 23.17 -4.12 -49.75
N PHE A 10 23.46 -3.69 -48.52
CA PHE A 10 22.54 -3.87 -47.37
C PHE A 10 23.00 -3.05 -46.16
N VAL A 11 22.01 -2.43 -45.55
CA VAL A 11 22.04 -1.51 -44.41
C VAL A 11 22.37 -2.27 -43.12
N PHE A 12 23.27 -1.74 -42.29
CA PHE A 12 23.32 -2.06 -40.86
C PHE A 12 23.34 -0.77 -40.04
N LEU A 13 22.13 -0.31 -39.70
CA LEU A 13 21.86 0.51 -38.53
C LEU A 13 21.50 -0.48 -37.41
N PHE A 14 22.46 -0.76 -36.52
CA PHE A 14 22.18 -1.43 -35.25
C PHE A 14 23.01 -0.75 -34.16
N GLN A 15 22.43 0.32 -33.61
CA GLN A 15 22.80 0.82 -32.29
C GLN A 15 21.53 1.08 -31.50
N LEU A 16 21.57 0.67 -30.23
CA LEU A 16 20.60 0.83 -29.14
C LEU A 16 19.61 -0.33 -28.92
N CYS A 17 20.15 -1.50 -28.56
CA CYS A 17 19.57 -2.27 -27.46
C CYS A 17 20.48 -2.02 -26.23
N VAL A 18 20.03 -1.14 -25.34
CA VAL A 18 20.66 -0.91 -24.04
C VAL A 18 20.50 -2.19 -23.22
N ASN A 19 21.64 -2.73 -22.78
CA ASN A 19 21.73 -3.84 -21.85
C ASN A 19 21.06 -3.51 -20.52
N PHE A 20 20.06 -4.31 -20.14
CA PHE A 20 19.80 -4.68 -18.75
C PHE A 20 19.45 -6.17 -18.70
N VAL A 21 20.48 -7.01 -18.73
CA VAL A 21 20.42 -8.37 -18.19
C VAL A 21 21.55 -8.46 -17.17
N LYS A 22 21.19 -8.44 -15.89
CA LYS A 22 22.08 -8.85 -14.80
C LYS A 22 21.36 -9.88 -13.94
N SER A 23 21.33 -11.11 -14.47
CA SER A 23 21.25 -12.40 -13.74
C SER A 23 21.87 -13.49 -14.63
N THR A 24 22.56 -14.45 -14.02
CA THR A 24 23.76 -15.13 -14.54
C THR A 24 23.61 -15.92 -15.86
N PRO A 25 24.25 -15.50 -16.98
CA PRO A 25 24.37 -16.30 -18.21
C PRO A 25 25.21 -17.57 -18.07
N GLU A 26 25.95 -17.70 -16.96
CA GLU A 26 27.02 -18.68 -16.80
C GLU A 26 26.52 -20.12 -16.56
N ASP A 27 25.31 -20.30 -16.03
CA ASP A 27 24.72 -21.63 -15.83
C ASP A 27 23.19 -21.54 -15.79
N PRO A 28 22.51 -21.58 -16.95
CA PRO A 28 21.08 -21.33 -17.03
C PRO A 28 20.24 -22.42 -16.34
N GLU A 29 20.75 -23.65 -16.24
CA GLU A 29 20.03 -24.80 -15.70
C GLU A 29 19.88 -24.77 -14.16
N LEU A 30 20.73 -23.99 -13.49
CA LEU A 30 20.69 -23.81 -12.04
C LEU A 30 19.67 -22.73 -11.65
N THR A 31 18.42 -23.14 -11.45
CA THR A 31 17.36 -22.26 -10.96
C THR A 31 17.56 -21.86 -9.50
N PHE A 32 16.88 -20.78 -9.08
CA PHE A 32 16.84 -20.34 -7.69
C PHE A 32 16.43 -21.45 -6.70
N GLU A 33 15.63 -22.43 -7.13
CA GLU A 33 15.24 -23.60 -6.31
C GLU A 33 16.45 -24.48 -5.96
N HIS A 34 17.29 -24.78 -6.96
CA HIS A 34 18.51 -25.56 -6.77
C HIS A 34 19.53 -24.78 -5.92
N LEU A 35 19.74 -23.51 -6.27
CA LEU A 35 20.68 -22.63 -5.60
C LEU A 35 20.31 -22.41 -4.13
N TYR A 36 19.02 -22.21 -3.84
CA TYR A 36 18.53 -22.07 -2.47
C TYR A 36 18.75 -23.35 -1.66
N ARG A 37 18.51 -24.53 -2.26
CA ARG A 37 18.80 -25.82 -1.63
C ARG A 37 20.29 -25.98 -1.33
N TYR A 38 21.18 -25.62 -2.25
CA TYR A 38 22.63 -25.66 -2.02
C TYR A 38 23.04 -24.72 -0.88
N GLY A 39 22.56 -23.47 -0.90
CA GLY A 39 22.82 -22.51 0.16
C GLY A 39 22.36 -22.99 1.54
N LYS A 40 21.18 -23.61 1.65
CA LYS A 40 20.69 -24.22 2.91
C LYS A 40 21.55 -25.40 3.38
N ASN A 41 22.02 -26.22 2.44
CA ASN A 41 22.90 -27.34 2.77
C ASN A 41 24.24 -26.83 3.32
N ASP A 42 24.81 -25.79 2.73
CA ASP A 42 26.06 -25.19 3.18
C ASP A 42 25.90 -24.42 4.50
N TYR A 43 24.78 -23.74 4.70
CA TYR A 43 24.39 -23.21 6.01
C TYR A 43 24.41 -24.31 7.09
N THR A 44 23.79 -25.46 6.81
CA THR A 44 23.72 -26.59 7.75
C THR A 44 25.09 -27.20 8.03
N ARG A 45 25.99 -27.22 7.04
CA ARG A 45 27.36 -27.75 7.16
C ARG A 45 28.34 -26.77 7.81
N GLY A 46 27.96 -25.50 7.99
CA GLY A 46 28.84 -24.44 8.45
C GLY A 46 29.81 -23.91 7.38
N ASN A 47 29.53 -24.16 6.09
CA ASN A 47 30.27 -23.62 4.96
C ASN A 47 29.76 -22.21 4.65
N TRP A 48 30.12 -21.23 5.48
CA TRP A 48 29.49 -19.90 5.46
C TRP A 48 29.72 -19.11 4.16
N ALA A 49 30.91 -19.21 3.56
CA ALA A 49 31.23 -18.53 2.30
C ALA A 49 30.37 -19.04 1.14
N ASP A 50 30.24 -20.38 1.00
CA ASP A 50 29.41 -21.00 -0.03
C ASP A 50 27.92 -20.78 0.23
N CYS A 51 27.50 -20.78 1.51
CA CYS A 51 26.14 -20.37 1.88
C CYS A 51 25.80 -18.99 1.32
N VAL A 52 26.66 -17.98 1.55
CA VAL A 52 26.46 -16.63 1.02
C VAL A 52 26.42 -16.66 -0.51
N ALA A 53 27.40 -17.31 -1.16
CA ALA A 53 27.50 -17.35 -2.61
C ALA A 53 26.25 -17.94 -3.27
N PHE A 54 25.79 -19.10 -2.80
CA PHE A 54 24.61 -19.77 -3.35
C PHE A 54 23.32 -19.00 -3.08
N LEU A 55 23.13 -18.46 -1.88
CA LEU A 55 21.91 -17.72 -1.54
C LEU A 55 21.81 -16.39 -2.30
N LEU A 56 22.90 -15.66 -2.48
CA LEU A 56 22.90 -14.45 -3.32
C LEU A 56 22.59 -14.77 -4.78
N ARG A 57 23.19 -15.84 -5.32
CA ARG A 57 22.90 -16.29 -6.68
C ARG A 57 21.44 -16.73 -6.83
N ALA A 58 20.87 -17.36 -5.81
CA ALA A 58 19.46 -17.73 -5.79
C ALA A 58 18.55 -16.49 -5.81
N LEU A 59 18.89 -15.44 -5.06
CA LEU A 59 18.14 -14.16 -5.07
C LEU A 59 18.20 -13.47 -6.44
N ASP A 60 19.37 -13.45 -7.09
CA ASP A 60 19.52 -12.88 -8.43
C ASP A 60 18.71 -13.67 -9.47
N ASP A 61 18.69 -15.00 -9.40
CA ASP A 61 17.90 -15.83 -10.32
C ASP A 61 16.39 -15.69 -10.04
N PHE A 62 15.98 -15.57 -8.78
CA PHE A 62 14.59 -15.30 -8.41
C PHE A 62 14.10 -13.95 -8.96
N ARG A 63 14.92 -12.90 -8.92
CA ARG A 63 14.59 -11.60 -9.54
C ARG A 63 14.33 -11.76 -11.03
N TYR A 64 15.16 -12.54 -11.73
CA TYR A 64 14.95 -12.83 -13.15
C TYR A 64 13.62 -13.57 -13.39
N PHE A 65 13.33 -14.62 -12.61
CA PHE A 65 12.04 -15.33 -12.69
C PHE A 65 10.84 -14.40 -12.50
N GLN A 66 10.91 -13.49 -11.52
CA GLN A 66 9.89 -12.48 -11.25
C GLN A 66 9.73 -11.49 -12.42
N GLU A 67 10.83 -10.97 -12.96
CA GLU A 67 10.84 -10.01 -14.07
C GLU A 67 10.24 -10.62 -15.34
N GLU A 68 10.63 -11.83 -15.72
CA GLU A 68 10.09 -12.51 -16.91
C GLU A 68 8.61 -12.88 -16.75
N THR A 69 8.21 -13.32 -15.55
CA THR A 69 6.81 -13.59 -15.24
C THR A 69 5.96 -12.33 -15.35
N LEU A 70 6.41 -11.21 -14.76
CA LEU A 70 5.75 -9.91 -14.89
C LEU A 70 5.68 -9.45 -16.34
N TRP A 71 6.79 -9.60 -17.08
CA TRP A 71 6.85 -9.19 -18.47
C TRP A 71 5.80 -9.91 -19.31
N CYS A 72 5.69 -11.24 -19.17
CA CYS A 72 4.67 -12.02 -19.87
C CYS A 72 3.25 -11.53 -19.54
N ARG A 73 2.98 -11.24 -18.27
CA ARG A 73 1.66 -10.78 -17.82
C ARG A 73 1.32 -9.38 -18.32
N GLN A 74 2.27 -8.47 -18.27
CA GLN A 74 2.10 -7.11 -18.80
C GLN A 74 1.91 -7.14 -20.32
N TYR A 75 2.71 -7.94 -21.02
CA TYR A 75 2.62 -8.09 -22.46
C TYR A 75 1.28 -8.66 -22.89
N CYS A 76 0.87 -9.79 -22.30
CA CYS A 76 -0.40 -10.45 -22.63
C CYS A 76 -1.62 -9.72 -22.07
N GLY A 77 -1.47 -8.93 -21.00
CA GLY A 77 -2.53 -8.09 -20.44
C GLY A 77 -2.97 -6.94 -21.36
N LYS A 78 -2.18 -6.62 -22.40
CA LYS A 78 -2.57 -5.66 -23.46
C LYS A 78 -3.58 -6.24 -24.45
N ILE A 79 -3.87 -7.53 -24.38
CA ILE A 79 -4.96 -8.15 -25.16
C ILE A 79 -6.26 -7.58 -24.61
N ALA A 80 -6.74 -6.51 -25.25
CA ALA A 80 -7.96 -5.83 -24.88
C ALA A 80 -9.16 -6.51 -25.50
N MET A 81 -10.27 -6.52 -24.77
CA MET A 81 -11.58 -6.75 -25.37
C MET A 81 -11.84 -5.60 -26.37
N LYS A 82 -12.15 -5.92 -27.63
CA LYS A 82 -12.70 -4.93 -28.57
C LYS A 82 -14.16 -4.70 -28.20
N VAL A 83 -14.39 -3.75 -27.30
CA VAL A 83 -15.71 -3.37 -26.76
C VAL A 83 -16.33 -2.26 -27.62
N ASP A 84 -16.28 -2.36 -28.94
CA ASP A 84 -16.83 -1.29 -29.79
C ASP A 84 -18.37 -1.38 -29.99
N ASP A 85 -19.05 -2.42 -29.48
CA ASP A 85 -20.50 -2.60 -29.72
C ASP A 85 -21.33 -3.24 -28.56
N LEU A 86 -20.82 -3.23 -27.32
CA LEU A 86 -21.45 -3.96 -26.20
C LEU A 86 -22.57 -3.21 -25.45
N ALA A 87 -22.81 -1.92 -25.75
CA ALA A 87 -23.61 -1.04 -24.90
C ALA A 87 -25.11 -0.91 -25.27
N GLN A 88 -25.69 -1.81 -26.06
CA GLN A 88 -27.13 -1.78 -26.37
C GLN A 88 -27.78 -3.13 -26.09
N GLY A 89 -28.67 -3.21 -25.11
CA GLY A 89 -29.18 -4.45 -24.52
C GLY A 89 -30.08 -5.35 -25.38
N ASN A 90 -30.08 -6.63 -25.01
CA ASN A 90 -31.14 -7.65 -25.17
C ASN A 90 -30.68 -8.91 -24.42
N ALA A 91 -31.53 -9.81 -23.95
CA ALA A 91 -31.07 -10.98 -23.15
C ALA A 91 -30.15 -11.95 -23.92
N GLN A 92 -30.33 -12.08 -25.23
CA GLN A 92 -29.43 -12.83 -26.12
C GLN A 92 -28.01 -12.20 -26.12
N LYS A 93 -27.97 -10.87 -25.95
CA LYS A 93 -26.94 -10.03 -25.31
C LYS A 93 -25.81 -10.68 -24.51
N ASN A 94 -26.27 -11.42 -23.50
CA ASN A 94 -25.48 -11.71 -22.31
C ASN A 94 -24.66 -12.98 -22.49
N ASP A 95 -25.16 -13.93 -23.29
CA ASP A 95 -24.48 -15.19 -23.56
C ASP A 95 -23.31 -15.01 -24.54
N TRP A 96 -23.48 -14.18 -25.58
CA TRP A 96 -22.37 -13.82 -26.46
C TRP A 96 -21.39 -12.85 -25.78
N MET A 97 -21.84 -11.98 -24.86
CA MET A 97 -20.95 -11.15 -24.06
C MET A 97 -20.06 -12.03 -23.18
N THR A 98 -20.64 -13.01 -22.49
CA THR A 98 -19.90 -14.02 -21.70
C THR A 98 -18.92 -14.79 -22.58
N THR A 99 -19.37 -15.25 -23.75
CA THR A 99 -18.51 -15.95 -24.71
C THR A 99 -17.36 -15.08 -25.20
N ASN A 100 -17.58 -13.79 -25.46
CA ASN A 100 -16.54 -12.86 -25.90
C ASN A 100 -15.51 -12.55 -24.80
N VAL A 101 -15.96 -12.39 -23.54
CA VAL A 101 -15.09 -12.31 -22.37
C VAL A 101 -14.22 -13.56 -22.29
N MET A 102 -14.83 -14.75 -22.33
CA MET A 102 -14.12 -16.02 -22.23
C MET A 102 -13.18 -16.27 -23.42
N TYR A 103 -13.55 -15.84 -24.62
CA TYR A 103 -12.67 -15.89 -25.80
C TYR A 103 -11.44 -15.01 -25.62
N THR A 104 -11.63 -13.78 -25.13
CA THR A 104 -10.52 -12.85 -24.85
C THR A 104 -9.59 -13.41 -23.76
N GLU A 105 -10.15 -13.97 -22.68
CA GLU A 105 -9.37 -14.64 -21.63
C GLU A 105 -8.62 -15.88 -22.18
N THR A 106 -9.23 -16.62 -23.11
CA THR A 106 -8.57 -17.74 -23.79
C THR A 106 -7.40 -17.27 -24.67
N GLN A 107 -7.54 -16.15 -25.38
CA GLN A 107 -6.45 -15.53 -26.13
C GLN A 107 -5.30 -15.10 -25.23
N ARG A 108 -5.64 -14.49 -24.08
CA ARG A 108 -4.66 -14.14 -23.05
C ARG A 108 -3.95 -15.36 -22.49
N ALA A 109 -4.68 -16.43 -22.17
CA ALA A 109 -4.10 -17.68 -21.71
C ALA A 109 -3.14 -18.29 -22.74
N LEU A 110 -3.52 -18.31 -24.02
CA LEU A 110 -2.65 -18.77 -25.11
C LEU A 110 -1.39 -17.90 -25.24
N CYS A 111 -1.51 -16.59 -25.11
CA CYS A 111 -0.37 -15.67 -25.09
C CYS A 111 0.57 -15.98 -23.92
N LEU A 112 0.02 -16.17 -22.72
CA LEU A 112 0.81 -16.49 -21.52
C LEU A 112 1.55 -17.82 -21.67
N LEU A 113 0.89 -18.86 -22.20
CA LEU A 113 1.52 -20.15 -22.45
C LEU A 113 2.69 -20.04 -23.43
N LYS A 114 2.51 -19.32 -24.54
CA LYS A 114 3.58 -19.06 -25.52
C LYS A 114 4.71 -18.25 -24.91
N CYS A 115 4.39 -17.18 -24.21
CA CYS A 115 5.37 -16.34 -23.56
C CYS A 115 6.20 -17.13 -22.52
N LYS A 116 5.54 -17.92 -21.67
CA LYS A 116 6.23 -18.77 -20.70
C LYS A 116 7.08 -19.84 -21.38
N GLN A 117 6.65 -20.40 -22.51
CA GLN A 117 7.46 -21.34 -23.29
C GLN A 117 8.72 -20.68 -23.88
N ASP A 118 8.60 -19.43 -24.34
CA ASP A 118 9.71 -18.67 -24.91
C ASP A 118 10.70 -18.20 -23.83
N LYS A 119 10.19 -17.80 -22.65
CA LYS A 119 11.01 -17.30 -21.54
C LYS A 119 11.62 -18.40 -20.67
N PHE A 120 10.88 -19.48 -20.45
CA PHE A 120 11.29 -20.61 -19.60
C PHE A 120 11.54 -21.86 -20.44
N THR A 121 12.76 -21.95 -20.99
CA THR A 121 13.20 -23.05 -21.87
C THR A 121 13.60 -24.30 -21.05
N PRO A 122 13.92 -25.45 -21.68
CA PRO A 122 14.47 -26.59 -20.95
C PRO A 122 15.72 -26.25 -20.14
N GLN A 123 16.54 -25.31 -20.64
CA GLN A 123 17.70 -24.80 -19.93
C GLN A 123 17.35 -23.79 -18.83
N ARG A 124 16.12 -23.26 -18.80
CA ARG A 124 15.61 -22.29 -17.81
C ARG A 124 14.21 -22.73 -17.38
N PRO A 125 14.07 -23.86 -16.68
CA PRO A 125 12.76 -24.47 -16.45
C PRO A 125 11.85 -23.57 -15.60
N GLN A 126 10.54 -23.75 -15.76
CA GLN A 126 9.53 -23.10 -14.91
C GLN A 126 9.64 -23.60 -13.46
N LEU A 127 9.03 -22.84 -12.54
CA LEU A 127 8.88 -23.19 -11.13
C LEU A 127 8.35 -24.62 -10.96
N LYS A 128 8.98 -25.39 -10.07
CA LYS A 128 8.55 -26.77 -9.75
C LYS A 128 8.02 -26.92 -8.33
N GLU A 129 8.64 -26.24 -7.36
CA GLU A 129 8.39 -26.34 -5.92
C GLU A 129 7.76 -25.04 -5.41
N TYR A 130 6.43 -25.04 -5.26
CA TYR A 130 5.70 -23.85 -4.81
C TYR A 130 6.09 -23.41 -3.39
N GLU A 131 6.49 -24.35 -2.51
CA GLU A 131 6.99 -24.00 -1.18
C GLU A 131 8.26 -23.14 -1.23
N VAL A 132 9.12 -23.34 -2.24
CA VAL A 132 10.31 -22.50 -2.42
C VAL A 132 9.90 -21.09 -2.87
N LEU A 133 8.91 -20.95 -3.74
CA LEU A 133 8.36 -19.63 -4.08
C LEU A 133 7.85 -18.91 -2.82
N GLU A 134 7.08 -19.59 -1.96
CA GLU A 134 6.60 -19.00 -0.70
C GLU A 134 7.74 -18.56 0.23
N ASP A 135 8.81 -19.35 0.34
CA ASP A 135 10.00 -19.01 1.12
C ASP A 135 10.62 -17.68 0.65
N PHE A 136 10.74 -17.48 -0.66
CA PHE A 136 11.28 -16.24 -1.24
C PHE A 136 10.34 -15.06 -1.04
N LEU A 137 9.03 -15.25 -1.22
CA LEU A 137 8.01 -14.21 -0.97
C LEU A 137 7.98 -13.78 0.51
N ARG A 138 8.28 -14.69 1.44
CA ARG A 138 8.47 -14.41 2.87
C ARG A 138 9.89 -13.97 3.24
N ARG A 139 10.75 -13.70 2.25
CA ARG A 139 12.14 -13.25 2.41
C ARG A 139 13.03 -14.22 3.21
N LYS A 140 12.71 -15.51 3.29
CA LYS A 140 13.50 -16.50 4.06
C LYS A 140 14.98 -16.63 3.64
N PRO A 141 15.40 -16.45 2.37
CA PRO A 141 16.82 -16.45 2.03
C PRO A 141 17.64 -15.42 2.85
N TYR A 142 17.06 -14.25 3.15
CA TYR A 142 17.68 -13.23 4.00
C TYR A 142 17.85 -13.70 5.45
N HIS A 143 16.92 -14.51 5.96
CA HIS A 143 17.05 -15.14 7.28
C HIS A 143 18.25 -16.08 7.35
N TYR A 144 18.58 -16.83 6.30
CA TYR A 144 19.82 -17.64 6.29
C TYR A 144 21.06 -16.77 6.09
N LEU A 145 21.00 -15.79 5.19
CA LEU A 145 22.11 -14.88 4.90
C LEU A 145 22.57 -14.12 6.14
N GLN A 146 21.68 -13.67 7.03
CA GLN A 146 22.11 -12.98 8.26
C GLN A 146 23.09 -13.82 9.08
N PHE A 147 22.83 -15.12 9.24
CA PHE A 147 23.71 -16.01 9.99
C PHE A 147 25.00 -16.30 9.24
N CYS A 148 24.93 -16.52 7.91
CA CYS A 148 26.14 -16.79 7.13
C CYS A 148 27.08 -15.58 7.11
N TYR A 149 26.58 -14.35 7.02
CA TYR A 149 27.39 -13.15 7.16
C TYR A 149 27.92 -12.94 8.58
N TRP A 150 27.09 -13.18 9.60
CA TRP A 150 27.53 -13.10 10.99
C TRP A 150 28.70 -14.04 11.28
N LYS A 151 28.65 -15.27 10.76
CA LYS A 151 29.72 -16.26 10.91
C LYS A 151 30.99 -15.96 10.11
N LEU A 152 30.93 -14.99 9.20
CA LEU A 152 32.08 -14.46 8.44
C LEU A 152 32.58 -13.13 9.01
N ASP A 153 32.14 -12.75 10.22
CA ASP A 153 32.46 -11.47 10.86
C ASP A 153 32.03 -10.23 10.04
N ASP A 154 31.03 -10.38 9.16
CA ASP A 154 30.44 -9.28 8.39
C ASP A 154 29.16 -8.77 9.06
N LEU A 155 29.34 -7.98 10.12
CA LEU A 155 28.23 -7.38 10.88
C LEU A 155 27.28 -6.58 9.99
N LYS A 156 27.82 -5.79 9.05
CA LYS A 156 27.03 -4.89 8.21
C LYS A 156 26.02 -5.67 7.38
N ASN A 157 26.46 -6.73 6.69
CA ASN A 157 25.56 -7.53 5.89
C ASN A 157 24.68 -8.44 6.75
N ALA A 158 25.16 -8.92 7.91
CA ALA A 158 24.32 -9.65 8.85
C ALA A 158 23.09 -8.83 9.28
N VAL A 159 23.30 -7.59 9.72
CA VAL A 159 22.24 -6.67 10.14
C VAL A 159 21.28 -6.37 8.98
N LYS A 160 21.80 -6.04 7.79
CA LYS A 160 20.95 -5.71 6.63
C LYS A 160 20.04 -6.87 6.24
N ASN A 161 20.56 -8.09 6.24
CA ASN A 161 19.78 -9.29 5.92
C ASN A 161 18.73 -9.58 7.00
N ALA A 162 19.10 -9.46 8.28
CA ALA A 162 18.19 -9.63 9.39
C ALA A 162 17.05 -8.61 9.33
N TYR A 163 17.38 -7.33 9.11
CA TYR A 163 16.39 -6.26 8.99
C TYR A 163 15.48 -6.45 7.78
N THR A 164 16.03 -6.77 6.60
CA THR A 164 15.26 -7.08 5.38
C THR A 164 14.26 -8.21 5.60
N TYR A 165 14.64 -9.26 6.35
CA TYR A 165 13.73 -10.34 6.73
C TYR A 165 12.65 -9.90 7.73
N LEU A 166 13.04 -9.13 8.75
CA LEU A 166 12.15 -8.63 9.80
C LEU A 166 11.03 -7.74 9.23
N ILE A 167 11.31 -6.92 8.21
CA ILE A 167 10.29 -6.08 7.56
C ILE A 167 9.10 -6.90 7.04
N ALA A 168 9.35 -8.10 6.50
CA ALA A 168 8.29 -9.00 6.03
C ALA A 168 7.72 -9.89 7.14
N ASN A 169 8.46 -10.10 8.23
CA ASN A 169 8.12 -11.02 9.32
C ASN A 169 8.25 -10.30 10.68
N PRO A 170 7.47 -9.24 10.95
CA PRO A 170 7.69 -8.35 12.10
C PRO A 170 7.47 -9.00 13.47
N LYS A 171 6.91 -10.22 13.50
CA LYS A 171 6.64 -11.00 14.72
C LYS A 171 7.65 -12.15 14.94
N ASP A 172 8.68 -12.26 14.11
CA ASP A 172 9.70 -13.31 14.25
C ASP A 172 10.62 -13.00 15.44
N GLU A 173 10.42 -13.70 16.55
CA GLU A 173 11.11 -13.47 17.82
C GLU A 173 12.63 -13.64 17.68
N MET A 174 13.08 -14.67 16.95
CA MET A 174 14.50 -14.94 16.73
C MET A 174 15.21 -13.79 16.03
N THR A 175 14.61 -13.24 14.97
CA THR A 175 15.21 -12.13 14.24
C THR A 175 15.19 -10.85 15.06
N LEU A 176 14.15 -10.61 15.87
CA LEU A 176 14.13 -9.48 16.81
C LEU A 176 15.28 -9.57 17.82
N GLU A 177 15.50 -10.75 18.41
CA GLU A 177 16.63 -11.01 19.32
C GLU A 177 17.98 -10.80 18.61
N ASN A 178 18.14 -11.33 17.39
CA ASN A 178 19.36 -11.15 16.62
C ASN A 178 19.65 -9.69 16.31
N ILE A 179 18.65 -8.91 15.89
CA ILE A 179 18.84 -7.48 15.61
C ILE A 179 19.21 -6.73 16.90
N ASN A 180 18.55 -7.01 18.02
CA ASN A 180 18.92 -6.43 19.32
C ASN A 180 20.38 -6.75 19.67
N PHE A 181 20.78 -8.00 19.53
CA PHE A 181 22.16 -8.42 19.73
C PHE A 181 23.14 -7.71 18.77
N TYR A 182 22.80 -7.58 17.49
CA TYR A 182 23.67 -6.89 16.53
C TYR A 182 23.79 -5.38 16.82
N MET A 183 22.75 -4.75 17.36
CA MET A 183 22.76 -3.33 17.75
C MET A 183 23.70 -3.05 18.93
N GLU A 184 24.02 -4.06 19.74
CA GLU A 184 24.97 -3.95 20.86
C GLU A 184 26.44 -4.06 20.43
N GLN A 185 26.70 -4.41 19.17
CA GLN A 185 28.07 -4.57 18.67
C GLN A 185 28.77 -3.23 18.48
N LYS A 186 30.07 -3.17 18.77
CA LYS A 186 30.87 -1.94 18.76
C LYS A 186 30.86 -1.20 17.41
N ASP A 187 30.82 -1.96 16.31
CA ASP A 187 30.90 -1.41 14.95
C ASP A 187 29.51 -1.15 14.33
N PHE A 188 28.43 -1.29 15.11
CA PHE A 188 27.08 -1.06 14.65
C PHE A 188 26.85 0.41 14.28
N ASN A 189 26.20 0.65 13.13
CA ASN A 189 25.76 1.96 12.70
C ASN A 189 24.31 1.90 12.21
N ARG A 190 23.41 2.58 12.94
CA ARG A 190 21.97 2.54 12.69
C ARG A 190 21.59 2.91 11.26
N GLU A 191 22.10 4.04 10.77
CA GLU A 191 21.71 4.63 9.48
C GLU A 191 22.18 3.79 8.27
N THR A 192 23.34 3.15 8.38
CA THR A 192 23.93 2.40 7.25
C THR A 192 23.65 0.90 7.29
N MET A 193 23.20 0.37 8.43
CA MET A 193 22.98 -1.07 8.63
C MET A 193 21.50 -1.46 8.77
N LEU A 194 20.64 -0.65 9.40
CA LEU A 194 19.18 -0.91 9.44
C LEU A 194 18.50 -0.42 8.16
N VAL A 195 18.84 -1.08 7.04
CA VAL A 195 18.34 -0.73 5.70
C VAL A 195 17.66 -1.95 5.09
N ASP A 196 16.40 -1.80 4.70
CA ASP A 196 15.71 -2.83 3.92
C ASP A 196 16.28 -2.86 2.50
N MET A 197 16.92 -3.97 2.14
CA MET A 197 17.50 -4.15 0.80
C MET A 197 16.42 -4.33 -0.29
N LEU A 198 15.19 -4.65 0.12
CA LEU A 198 14.02 -4.77 -0.74
C LEU A 198 13.05 -3.60 -0.57
N GLN A 199 13.51 -2.47 -0.04
CA GLN A 199 12.69 -1.26 0.08
C GLN A 199 12.12 -0.87 -1.30
N PRO A 200 10.79 -0.78 -1.43
CA PRO A 200 10.17 -0.33 -2.67
C PRO A 200 10.60 1.11 -3.04
N PRO A 201 10.74 1.44 -4.33
CA PRO A 201 11.20 2.77 -4.76
C PRO A 201 10.34 3.94 -4.22
N PHE A 202 9.03 3.76 -4.17
CA PHE A 202 8.11 4.79 -3.67
C PHE A 202 8.33 5.11 -2.19
N GLU A 203 8.70 4.11 -1.37
CA GLU A 203 8.86 4.28 0.07
C GLU A 203 10.00 5.26 0.36
N ARG A 204 11.13 5.08 -0.33
CA ARG A 204 12.27 6.00 -0.23
C ARG A 204 11.89 7.41 -0.67
N LEU A 205 11.20 7.56 -1.79
CA LEU A 205 10.78 8.87 -2.30
C LEU A 205 9.76 9.54 -1.38
N TYR A 206 8.85 8.77 -0.78
CA TYR A 206 7.90 9.25 0.20
C TYR A 206 8.63 9.84 1.41
N MET A 207 9.60 9.11 1.99
CA MET A 207 10.41 9.61 3.10
C MET A 207 11.23 10.85 2.72
N GLU A 208 11.81 10.87 1.51
CA GLU A 208 12.49 12.07 0.98
C GLU A 208 11.53 13.26 0.82
N GLY A 209 10.25 13.01 0.52
CA GLY A 209 9.19 14.01 0.43
C GLY A 209 8.80 14.59 1.79
N VAL A 210 8.64 13.73 2.81
CA VAL A 210 8.42 14.15 4.21
C VAL A 210 9.59 15.00 4.71
N ASN A 211 10.83 14.55 4.48
CA ASN A 211 12.02 15.33 4.86
C ASN A 211 12.07 16.72 4.16
N ALA A 212 11.60 16.80 2.91
CA ALA A 212 11.52 18.06 2.19
C ALA A 212 10.38 18.96 2.71
N TYR A 213 9.26 18.38 3.13
CA TYR A 213 8.18 19.07 3.83
C TYR A 213 8.70 19.70 5.13
N ASP A 214 9.38 18.92 5.97
CA ASP A 214 9.94 19.40 7.25
C ASP A 214 10.99 20.50 7.04
N ALA A 215 11.80 20.37 5.98
CA ALA A 215 12.76 21.38 5.58
C ALA A 215 12.15 22.61 4.87
N SER A 216 10.83 22.66 4.71
CA SER A 216 10.11 23.71 3.98
C SER A 216 10.56 23.90 2.51
N ASP A 217 11.14 22.86 1.90
CA ASP A 217 11.50 22.83 0.48
C ASP A 217 10.30 22.36 -0.35
N TRP A 218 9.38 23.29 -0.60
CA TRP A 218 8.07 22.99 -1.18
C TRP A 218 8.13 22.37 -2.57
N ASN A 219 9.04 22.84 -3.44
CA ASN A 219 9.16 22.30 -4.80
C ASN A 219 9.74 20.88 -4.78
N LYS A 220 10.73 20.62 -3.92
CA LYS A 220 11.26 19.26 -3.74
C LYS A 220 10.22 18.35 -3.12
N CYS A 221 9.48 18.81 -2.11
CA CYS A 221 8.37 18.06 -1.52
C CYS A 221 7.38 17.60 -2.60
N ILE A 222 6.87 18.53 -3.42
CA ILE A 222 5.94 18.21 -4.52
C ILE A 222 6.56 17.17 -5.46
N ASN A 223 7.76 17.41 -5.96
CA ASN A 223 8.41 16.49 -6.90
C ASN A 223 8.62 15.09 -6.32
N LYS A 224 8.95 14.98 -5.04
CA LYS A 224 9.17 13.69 -4.37
C LYS A 224 7.87 12.92 -4.19
N PHE A 225 6.78 13.58 -3.76
CA PHE A 225 5.49 12.93 -3.63
C PHE A 225 4.88 12.53 -4.98
N GLU A 226 4.97 13.37 -6.01
CA GLU A 226 4.50 13.02 -7.37
C GLU A 226 5.21 11.77 -7.90
N ARG A 227 6.55 11.73 -7.80
CA ARG A 227 7.33 10.56 -8.24
C ARG A 227 7.10 9.34 -7.36
N ALA A 228 6.93 9.52 -6.05
CA ALA A 228 6.60 8.43 -5.15
C ALA A 228 5.23 7.84 -5.52
N LEU A 229 4.26 8.66 -5.92
CA LEU A 229 2.94 8.21 -6.32
C LEU A 229 2.99 7.40 -7.63
N ASP A 230 3.77 7.83 -8.62
CA ASP A 230 4.01 7.07 -9.86
C ASP A 230 4.66 5.70 -9.58
N ASP A 231 5.68 5.67 -8.73
CA ASP A 231 6.34 4.43 -8.31
C ASP A 231 5.37 3.54 -7.50
N PHE A 232 4.51 4.12 -6.66
CA PHE A 232 3.50 3.39 -5.90
C PHE A 232 2.51 2.68 -6.84
N TYR A 233 2.00 3.36 -7.85
CA TYR A 233 1.13 2.74 -8.86
C TYR A 233 1.84 1.64 -9.64
N THR A 234 3.11 1.83 -9.94
CA THR A 234 3.93 0.82 -10.62
C THR A 234 4.05 -0.44 -9.77
N GLU A 235 4.36 -0.30 -8.47
CA GLU A 235 4.45 -1.43 -7.53
C GLU A 235 3.08 -2.08 -7.25
N GLU A 236 2.00 -1.30 -7.17
CA GLU A 236 0.63 -1.82 -7.05
C GLU A 236 0.28 -2.69 -8.24
N ASN A 237 0.49 -2.18 -9.46
CA ASN A 237 0.22 -2.93 -10.67
C ASN A 237 1.06 -4.22 -10.76
N LYS A 238 2.35 -4.18 -10.38
CA LYS A 238 3.19 -5.38 -10.29
C LYS A 238 2.60 -6.40 -9.30
N CYS A 239 2.21 -5.95 -8.10
CA CYS A 239 1.56 -6.81 -7.11
C CYS A 239 0.30 -7.48 -7.68
N ARG A 240 -0.57 -6.72 -8.35
CA ARG A 240 -1.81 -7.24 -8.94
C ARG A 240 -1.59 -8.27 -10.03
N LEU A 241 -0.51 -8.14 -10.79
CA LEU A 241 -0.13 -9.10 -11.84
C LEU A 241 0.36 -10.40 -11.22
N PHE A 242 1.11 -10.34 -10.11
CA PHE A 242 1.53 -11.55 -9.39
C PHE A 242 0.38 -12.36 -8.78
N CYS A 243 -0.79 -11.76 -8.55
CA CYS A 243 -1.95 -12.47 -8.01
C CYS A 243 -2.48 -13.61 -8.89
N GLU A 244 -2.11 -13.69 -10.16
CA GLU A 244 -2.52 -14.80 -11.03
C GLU A 244 -1.92 -16.17 -10.62
N ASP A 245 -0.80 -16.20 -9.87
CA ASP A 245 -0.19 -17.45 -9.38
C ASP A 245 -0.61 -17.79 -7.93
N HIS A 246 -1.35 -16.91 -7.27
CA HIS A 246 -1.77 -17.05 -5.87
C HIS A 246 -3.23 -17.51 -5.78
N LEU A 247 -3.52 -18.64 -6.42
CA LEU A 247 -4.81 -19.31 -6.29
C LEU A 247 -4.78 -20.20 -5.05
N ASP A 248 -5.70 -19.96 -4.12
CA ASP A 248 -5.93 -20.84 -2.99
C ASP A 248 -6.66 -22.10 -3.45
N TRP A 249 -5.88 -23.12 -3.84
CA TRP A 249 -6.41 -24.41 -4.26
C TRP A 249 -7.17 -25.15 -3.15
N SER A 250 -6.93 -24.82 -1.88
CA SER A 250 -7.65 -25.42 -0.75
C SER A 250 -9.12 -24.99 -0.68
N SER A 251 -9.44 -23.82 -1.25
CA SER A 251 -10.81 -23.31 -1.34
C SER A 251 -11.68 -24.06 -2.37
N ILE A 252 -11.08 -24.91 -3.21
CA ILE A 252 -11.79 -25.67 -4.24
C ILE A 252 -12.22 -27.01 -3.66
N GLN A 253 -13.50 -27.14 -3.35
CA GLN A 253 -14.07 -28.41 -2.90
C GLN A 253 -14.02 -29.42 -4.05
N ALA A 254 -13.17 -30.44 -3.93
CA ALA A 254 -13.02 -31.50 -4.93
C ALA A 254 -14.33 -32.27 -5.21
N SER A 255 -15.32 -32.15 -4.34
CA SER A 255 -16.64 -32.80 -4.43
C SER A 255 -17.70 -32.01 -5.21
N THR A 256 -17.45 -30.76 -5.61
CA THR A 256 -18.40 -29.91 -6.36
C THR A 256 -17.84 -29.54 -7.74
N PRO A 257 -18.11 -30.34 -8.79
CA PRO A 257 -17.56 -30.12 -10.13
C PRO A 257 -18.28 -29.00 -10.93
N GLU A 258 -19.26 -28.30 -10.35
CA GLU A 258 -19.99 -27.25 -11.03
C GLU A 258 -19.09 -26.07 -11.40
N LEU A 259 -19.02 -25.75 -12.70
CA LEU A 259 -18.16 -24.71 -13.25
C LEU A 259 -18.31 -23.36 -12.53
N SER A 260 -19.55 -22.93 -12.22
CA SER A 260 -19.81 -21.66 -11.55
C SER A 260 -19.23 -21.60 -10.14
N ILE A 261 -19.23 -22.72 -9.40
CA ILE A 261 -18.68 -22.81 -8.03
C ILE A 261 -17.15 -22.73 -8.10
N VAL A 262 -16.55 -23.47 -9.03
CA VAL A 262 -15.10 -23.46 -9.25
C VAL A 262 -14.61 -22.08 -9.69
N LEU A 263 -15.27 -21.45 -10.67
CA LEU A 263 -14.93 -20.10 -11.12
C LEU A 263 -15.09 -19.08 -9.99
N ALA A 264 -16.18 -19.13 -9.23
CA ALA A 264 -16.39 -18.23 -8.09
C ALA A 264 -15.24 -18.33 -7.07
N SER A 265 -14.77 -19.55 -6.78
CA SER A 265 -13.65 -19.79 -5.86
C SER A 265 -12.34 -19.19 -6.39
N PHE A 266 -12.00 -19.43 -7.66
CA PHE A 266 -10.82 -18.84 -8.29
C PHE A 266 -10.86 -17.31 -8.34
N TYR A 267 -11.98 -16.73 -8.80
CA TYR A 267 -12.14 -15.28 -8.86
C TYR A 267 -12.10 -14.66 -7.47
N THR A 268 -12.66 -15.31 -6.46
CA THR A 268 -12.56 -14.85 -5.06
C THR A 268 -11.10 -14.80 -4.61
N SER A 269 -10.33 -15.88 -4.77
CA SER A 269 -8.90 -15.90 -4.44
C SER A 269 -8.13 -14.78 -5.16
N PHE A 270 -8.41 -14.62 -6.45
CA PHE A 270 -7.77 -13.62 -7.30
C PHE A 270 -8.08 -12.18 -6.87
N ILE A 271 -9.35 -11.87 -6.63
CA ILE A 271 -9.80 -10.54 -6.18
C ILE A 271 -9.31 -10.25 -4.76
N ARG A 272 -9.33 -11.23 -3.84
CA ARG A 272 -8.75 -11.07 -2.49
C ARG A 272 -7.27 -10.69 -2.55
N CYS A 273 -6.47 -11.41 -3.35
CA CYS A 273 -5.06 -11.08 -3.51
C CYS A 273 -4.84 -9.67 -4.05
N ARG A 274 -5.59 -9.29 -5.08
CA ARG A 274 -5.50 -7.98 -5.73
C ARG A 274 -5.93 -6.84 -4.81
N TYR A 275 -7.01 -7.02 -4.07
CA TYR A 275 -7.52 -6.04 -3.13
C TYR A 275 -6.49 -5.74 -2.02
N ALA A 276 -5.83 -6.80 -1.52
CA ALA A 276 -4.79 -6.72 -0.49
C ALA A 276 -3.46 -6.09 -0.95
N CYS A 277 -3.26 -5.82 -2.24
CA CYS A 277 -2.02 -5.18 -2.73
C CYS A 277 -1.79 -3.81 -2.10
N PHE A 278 -2.85 -3.03 -1.87
CA PHE A 278 -2.74 -1.74 -1.20
C PHE A 278 -2.24 -1.87 0.22
N ASP A 279 -2.81 -2.80 1.00
CA ASP A 279 -2.44 -3.00 2.40
C ASP A 279 -0.99 -3.51 2.52
N LYS A 280 -0.55 -4.34 1.56
CA LYS A 280 0.86 -4.77 1.44
C LYS A 280 1.82 -3.60 1.20
N LEU A 281 1.42 -2.62 0.40
CA LEU A 281 2.22 -1.45 0.04
C LEU A 281 2.06 -0.28 1.03
N SER A 282 1.10 -0.35 1.94
CA SER A 282 0.83 0.69 2.95
C SER A 282 1.69 0.49 4.19
N LYS A 283 2.96 0.12 4.00
CA LYS A 283 3.93 -0.14 5.05
C LYS A 283 5.17 0.71 4.83
N LEU A 284 5.58 1.45 5.86
CA LEU A 284 6.85 2.18 5.89
C LEU A 284 7.75 1.53 6.93
N ASN A 285 8.96 1.09 6.54
CA ASN A 285 9.88 0.37 7.40
C ASN A 285 9.21 -0.78 8.19
N GLY A 286 8.32 -1.52 7.52
CA GLY A 286 7.60 -2.68 8.10
C GLY A 286 6.44 -2.32 9.03
N ARG A 287 6.18 -1.02 9.28
CA ARG A 287 5.03 -0.56 10.05
C ARG A 287 3.90 -0.14 9.11
N GLU A 288 2.71 -0.62 9.40
CA GLU A 288 1.50 -0.22 8.66
C GLU A 288 1.20 1.26 8.92
N VAL A 289 0.87 1.97 7.84
CA VAL A 289 0.48 3.38 7.88
C VAL A 289 -0.99 3.49 7.49
N PRO A 290 -1.89 3.85 8.41
CA PRO A 290 -3.31 4.03 8.11
C PRO A 290 -3.50 5.07 7.00
N HIS A 291 -4.43 4.80 6.09
CA HIS A 291 -4.75 5.71 4.98
C HIS A 291 -3.52 6.18 4.17
N PHE A 292 -2.51 5.31 4.01
CA PHE A 292 -1.22 5.66 3.42
C PHE A 292 -1.32 6.44 2.10
N LEU A 293 -2.18 6.01 1.17
CA LEU A 293 -2.35 6.74 -0.10
C LEU A 293 -2.95 8.14 0.10
N ALA A 294 -3.88 8.32 1.04
CA ALA A 294 -4.42 9.64 1.36
C ALA A 294 -3.33 10.57 1.88
N SER A 295 -2.38 10.04 2.66
CA SER A 295 -1.29 10.83 3.25
C SER A 295 -0.39 11.53 2.20
N PHE A 296 -0.24 10.95 1.00
CA PHE A 296 0.48 11.63 -0.10
C PHE A 296 -0.14 12.99 -0.39
N PHE A 297 -1.46 13.03 -0.47
CA PHE A 297 -2.22 14.25 -0.77
C PHE A 297 -2.34 15.18 0.44
N GLU A 298 -2.32 14.63 1.66
CA GLU A 298 -2.24 15.41 2.91
C GLU A 298 -0.93 16.23 2.97
N TYR A 299 0.22 15.64 2.64
CA TYR A 299 1.46 16.41 2.53
C TYR A 299 1.48 17.32 1.29
N MET A 300 1.07 16.78 0.14
CA MET A 300 1.21 17.46 -1.14
C MET A 300 0.36 18.74 -1.21
N HIS A 301 -0.84 18.78 -0.62
CA HIS A 301 -1.64 20.00 -0.64
C HIS A 301 -0.96 21.17 0.09
N VAL A 302 -0.25 20.90 1.18
CA VAL A 302 0.47 21.93 1.94
C VAL A 302 1.64 22.45 1.11
N CYS A 303 2.43 21.55 0.54
CA CYS A 303 3.56 21.92 -0.31
C CYS A 303 3.11 22.70 -1.55
N GLN A 304 2.05 22.26 -2.22
CA GLN A 304 1.44 22.95 -3.36
C GLN A 304 0.95 24.34 -2.97
N PHE A 305 0.22 24.46 -1.85
CA PHE A 305 -0.27 25.76 -1.39
C PHE A 305 0.88 26.73 -1.08
N ARG A 306 1.90 26.27 -0.34
CA ARG A 306 3.09 27.07 -0.01
C ARG A 306 3.94 27.42 -1.25
N ALA A 307 3.84 26.64 -2.32
CA ALA A 307 4.44 26.92 -3.63
C ALA A 307 3.53 27.76 -4.55
N ASN A 308 2.44 28.35 -4.04
CA ASN A 308 1.44 29.12 -4.80
C ASN A 308 0.71 28.32 -5.90
N ARG A 309 0.63 26.99 -5.77
CA ARG A 309 -0.13 26.09 -6.65
C ARG A 309 -1.51 25.77 -6.06
N GLY A 310 -2.33 26.81 -5.90
CA GLY A 310 -3.64 26.72 -5.22
C GLY A 310 -4.60 25.71 -5.85
N ARG A 311 -4.66 25.65 -7.18
CA ARG A 311 -5.48 24.66 -7.91
C ARG A 311 -5.09 23.23 -7.55
N ASP A 312 -3.79 22.94 -7.60
CA ASP A 312 -3.26 21.60 -7.31
C ASP A 312 -3.53 21.25 -5.84
N ALA A 313 -3.40 22.22 -4.93
CA ALA A 313 -3.72 22.04 -3.51
C ALA A 313 -5.19 21.66 -3.29
N CYS A 314 -6.14 22.33 -3.96
CA CYS A 314 -7.56 21.96 -3.91
C CYS A 314 -7.81 20.55 -4.45
N GLN A 315 -7.11 20.17 -5.52
CA GLN A 315 -7.19 18.84 -6.12
C GLN A 315 -6.70 17.75 -5.15
N SER A 316 -5.55 17.98 -4.52
CA SER A 316 -4.98 17.09 -3.50
C SER A 316 -5.92 16.95 -2.31
N VAL A 317 -6.54 18.04 -1.84
CA VAL A 317 -7.52 17.97 -0.75
C VAL A 317 -8.70 17.10 -1.11
N SER A 318 -9.26 17.25 -2.31
CA SER A 318 -10.36 16.39 -2.78
C SER A 318 -9.93 14.93 -2.91
N SER A 319 -8.73 14.64 -3.40
CA SER A 319 -8.20 13.27 -3.47
C SER A 319 -7.99 12.65 -2.09
N SER A 320 -7.47 13.40 -1.13
CA SER A 320 -7.32 12.94 0.25
C SER A 320 -8.67 12.63 0.89
N ILE A 321 -9.66 13.53 0.75
CA ILE A 321 -11.02 13.34 1.28
C ILE A 321 -11.70 12.13 0.62
N LEU A 322 -11.53 11.91 -0.68
CA LEU A 322 -12.08 10.73 -1.35
C LEU A 322 -11.53 9.43 -0.75
N LEU A 323 -10.24 9.40 -0.43
CA LEU A 323 -9.56 8.22 0.14
C LEU A 323 -9.76 8.07 1.65
N ASN A 324 -10.00 9.17 2.36
CA ASN A 324 -10.23 9.23 3.80
C ASN A 324 -11.31 10.27 4.13
N PRO A 325 -12.61 9.94 3.92
CA PRO A 325 -13.71 10.91 4.05
C PRO A 325 -13.94 11.41 5.48
N LYS A 326 -13.39 10.71 6.48
CA LYS A 326 -13.49 11.08 7.89
C LYS A 326 -12.33 11.95 8.40
N ASN A 327 -11.38 12.32 7.53
CA ASN A 327 -10.26 13.16 7.93
C ASN A 327 -10.73 14.61 8.23
N ALA A 328 -10.97 14.90 9.50
CA ALA A 328 -11.44 16.20 9.98
C ALA A 328 -10.51 17.38 9.62
N LEU A 329 -9.19 17.14 9.60
CA LEU A 329 -8.22 18.15 9.21
C LEU A 329 -8.37 18.52 7.73
N MET A 330 -8.53 17.51 6.87
CA MET A 330 -8.72 17.74 5.43
C MET A 330 -10.06 18.41 5.12
N ARG A 331 -11.12 18.12 5.90
CA ARG A 331 -12.38 18.87 5.84
C ARG A 331 -12.19 20.35 6.16
N ARG A 332 -11.44 20.68 7.22
CA ARG A 332 -11.11 22.07 7.57
C ARG A 332 -10.25 22.74 6.49
N ASN A 333 -9.29 22.03 5.91
CA ASN A 333 -8.46 22.52 4.81
C ASN A 333 -9.30 22.82 3.56
N LYS A 334 -10.26 21.95 3.20
CA LYS A 334 -11.21 22.24 2.11
C LYS A 334 -12.03 23.49 2.39
N LEU A 335 -12.60 23.66 3.59
CA LEU A 335 -13.32 24.88 3.96
C LEU A 335 -12.44 26.13 3.81
N PHE A 336 -11.19 26.06 4.27
CA PHE A 336 -10.23 27.16 4.15
C PHE A 336 -10.02 27.56 2.68
N TYR A 337 -9.80 26.59 1.80
CA TYR A 337 -9.60 26.85 0.37
C TYR A 337 -10.87 27.31 -0.34
N LEU A 338 -12.05 26.78 0.03
CA LEU A 338 -13.35 27.26 -0.47
C LEU A 338 -13.51 28.75 -0.18
N LYS A 339 -13.22 29.19 1.05
CA LYS A 339 -13.26 30.61 1.44
C LYS A 339 -12.18 31.46 0.78
N SER A 340 -11.03 30.87 0.45
CA SER A 340 -9.90 31.60 -0.15
C SER A 340 -10.05 31.81 -1.65
N TYR A 341 -10.65 30.85 -2.36
CA TYR A 341 -10.72 30.86 -3.82
C TYR A 341 -12.12 31.07 -4.39
N GLU A 342 -13.18 30.78 -3.62
CA GLU A 342 -14.59 30.93 -4.03
C GLU A 342 -14.93 30.21 -5.35
N LYS A 343 -14.33 29.02 -5.56
CA LYS A 343 -14.49 28.22 -6.78
C LYS A 343 -14.60 26.73 -6.49
N ASP A 344 -15.82 26.23 -6.48
CA ASP A 344 -16.12 24.81 -6.21
C ASP A 344 -15.52 23.87 -7.25
N GLU A 345 -15.39 24.32 -8.50
CA GLU A 345 -14.80 23.55 -9.61
C GLU A 345 -13.34 23.14 -9.39
N LEU A 346 -12.62 23.78 -8.47
CA LEU A 346 -11.24 23.42 -8.11
C LEU A 346 -11.16 22.13 -7.30
N PHE A 347 -12.28 21.65 -6.74
CA PHE A 347 -12.33 20.53 -5.81
C PHE A 347 -12.71 19.22 -6.48
N GLN A 348 -11.92 18.79 -7.45
CA GLN A 348 -12.05 17.48 -8.08
C GLN A 348 -10.86 16.60 -7.68
N ALA A 349 -11.08 15.32 -7.41
CA ALA A 349 -9.96 14.40 -7.19
C ALA A 349 -9.16 14.20 -8.50
N TYR A 350 -7.90 13.81 -8.40
CA TYR A 350 -7.13 13.34 -9.56
C TYR A 350 -7.86 12.19 -10.28
N PRO A 351 -7.98 12.21 -11.63
CA PRO A 351 -8.69 11.18 -12.38
C PRO A 351 -8.20 9.76 -12.08
N GLU A 352 -6.89 9.58 -11.93
CA GLU A 352 -6.24 8.31 -11.63
C GLU A 352 -6.66 7.78 -10.25
N ILE A 353 -6.81 8.68 -9.27
CA ILE A 353 -7.26 8.35 -7.91
C ILE A 353 -8.75 8.00 -7.92
N LEU A 354 -9.54 8.69 -8.74
CA LEU A 354 -10.97 8.46 -8.87
C LEU A 354 -11.24 7.07 -9.47
N GLU A 355 -10.54 6.71 -10.54
CA GLU A 355 -10.64 5.38 -11.15
C GLU A 355 -10.13 4.27 -10.24
N LEU A 356 -9.04 4.53 -9.50
CA LEU A 356 -8.55 3.61 -8.49
C LEU A 356 -9.59 3.37 -7.39
N PHE A 357 -10.18 4.44 -6.84
CA PHE A 357 -11.18 4.37 -5.78
C PHE A 357 -12.39 3.56 -6.21
N LYS A 358 -12.95 3.85 -7.40
CA LYS A 358 -14.06 3.09 -7.98
C LYS A 358 -13.75 1.61 -8.08
N LYS A 359 -12.59 1.26 -8.65
CA LYS A 359 -12.16 -0.14 -8.80
C LYS A 359 -12.07 -0.85 -7.45
N ARG A 360 -11.45 -0.23 -6.45
CA ARG A 360 -11.33 -0.80 -5.10
C ARG A 360 -12.69 -0.98 -4.43
N GLU A 361 -13.60 -0.03 -4.59
CA GLU A 361 -14.94 -0.11 -4.01
C GLU A 361 -15.76 -1.25 -4.63
N LEU A 362 -15.68 -1.44 -5.95
CA LEU A 362 -16.30 -2.59 -6.61
C LEU A 362 -15.67 -3.93 -6.14
N GLU A 363 -14.35 -4.01 -6.03
CA GLU A 363 -13.67 -5.20 -5.48
C GLU A 363 -14.11 -5.49 -4.04
N ARG A 364 -14.23 -4.45 -3.20
CA ARG A 364 -14.72 -4.57 -1.81
C ARG A 364 -16.16 -5.09 -1.77
N ARG A 365 -17.06 -4.56 -2.61
CA ARG A 365 -18.47 -5.01 -2.70
C ARG A 365 -18.56 -6.48 -3.12
N PHE A 366 -17.75 -6.89 -4.10
CA PHE A 366 -17.66 -8.30 -4.51
C PHE A 366 -17.20 -9.19 -3.36
N LEU A 367 -16.14 -8.81 -2.65
CA LEU A 367 -15.62 -9.58 -1.52
C LEU A 367 -16.62 -9.65 -0.35
N ALA A 368 -17.28 -8.54 -0.03
CA ALA A 368 -18.32 -8.51 1.00
C ALA A 368 -19.47 -9.48 0.68
N PHE A 369 -19.92 -9.52 -0.58
CA PHE A 369 -20.90 -10.52 -1.02
C PHE A 369 -20.39 -11.94 -0.78
N VAL A 370 -19.16 -12.26 -1.19
CA VAL A 370 -18.62 -13.61 -0.99
C VAL A 370 -18.52 -13.96 0.50
N ASP A 371 -17.94 -13.08 1.31
CA ASP A 371 -17.67 -13.30 2.73
C ASP A 371 -18.95 -13.46 3.56
N GLU A 372 -20.03 -12.76 3.19
CA GLU A 372 -21.32 -12.84 3.89
C GLU A 372 -22.20 -14.01 3.43
N ASN A 373 -22.09 -14.42 2.16
CA ASN A 373 -23.04 -15.34 1.53
C ASN A 373 -22.52 -16.79 1.43
N PHE A 374 -21.20 -16.98 1.33
CA PHE A 374 -20.58 -18.32 1.22
C PHE A 374 -20.06 -18.83 2.57
N GLN A 375 -20.82 -18.57 3.65
CA GLN A 375 -20.52 -19.09 4.99
C GLN A 375 -21.18 -20.46 5.21
N TYR A 376 -20.36 -21.43 5.63
CA TYR A 376 -20.81 -22.78 5.96
C TYR A 376 -20.81 -22.97 7.48
N TYR A 377 -21.97 -23.35 8.03
CA TYR A 377 -22.13 -23.72 9.44
C TYR A 377 -22.53 -25.20 9.48
N GLU A 378 -21.78 -26.03 10.20
CA GLU A 378 -22.00 -27.49 10.25
C GLU A 378 -22.08 -28.16 8.85
N ASN A 379 -21.29 -27.65 7.89
CA ASN A 379 -21.30 -28.04 6.47
C ASN A 379 -22.57 -27.67 5.68
N GLU A 380 -23.46 -26.87 6.24
CA GLU A 380 -24.64 -26.32 5.55
C GLU A 380 -24.44 -24.84 5.22
N LEU A 381 -24.90 -24.44 4.03
CA LEU A 381 -24.97 -23.03 3.66
C LEU A 381 -26.11 -22.34 4.42
N ARG A 382 -25.94 -21.04 4.67
CA ARG A 382 -27.01 -20.21 5.22
C ARG A 382 -28.30 -20.31 4.36
N PRO A 383 -29.49 -20.17 4.96
CA PRO A 383 -30.74 -20.11 4.21
C PRO A 383 -30.74 -19.01 3.15
N ALA A 384 -31.38 -19.28 2.01
CA ALA A 384 -31.46 -18.32 0.91
C ALA A 384 -32.15 -17.02 1.34
N HIS A 385 -31.53 -15.89 1.02
CA HIS A 385 -32.07 -14.55 1.24
C HIS A 385 -32.43 -13.90 -0.09
N VAL A 386 -33.37 -12.94 -0.07
CA VAL A 386 -33.77 -12.21 -1.30
C VAL A 386 -32.57 -11.49 -1.92
N ASP A 387 -31.62 -11.08 -1.09
CA ASP A 387 -30.44 -10.32 -1.50
C ASP A 387 -29.41 -11.15 -2.25
N ASP A 388 -29.46 -12.49 -2.17
CA ASP A 388 -28.55 -13.40 -2.88
C ASP A 388 -28.66 -13.26 -4.42
N ARG A 389 -29.76 -12.67 -4.91
CA ARG A 389 -30.07 -12.49 -6.33
C ARG A 389 -29.96 -11.04 -6.80
N ARG A 390 -29.58 -10.11 -5.92
CA ARG A 390 -29.43 -8.71 -6.31
C ARG A 390 -28.24 -8.57 -7.27
N VAL A 391 -28.46 -7.82 -8.34
CA VAL A 391 -27.37 -7.44 -9.24
C VAL A 391 -26.41 -6.53 -8.48
N MET A 392 -25.11 -6.76 -8.66
CA MET A 392 -24.08 -5.89 -8.09
C MET A 392 -24.25 -4.47 -8.62
N ASP A 393 -24.40 -3.51 -7.69
CA ASP A 393 -24.40 -2.10 -8.03
C ASP A 393 -23.01 -1.67 -8.48
N LEU A 394 -22.92 -1.21 -9.73
CA LEU A 394 -21.68 -0.72 -10.35
C LEU A 394 -21.49 0.79 -10.16
N GLU A 395 -22.51 1.51 -9.68
CA GLU A 395 -22.41 2.93 -9.37
C GLU A 395 -21.66 3.11 -8.05
N VAL A 396 -20.58 3.88 -8.11
CA VAL A 396 -19.77 4.24 -6.94
C VAL A 396 -19.96 5.72 -6.69
N ASP A 397 -20.54 6.04 -5.53
CA ASP A 397 -20.65 7.42 -5.09
C ASP A 397 -19.25 7.96 -4.75
N VAL A 398 -18.85 8.99 -5.50
CA VAL A 398 -17.58 9.71 -5.32
C VAL A 398 -17.82 11.15 -4.89
N ALA A 399 -19.09 11.54 -4.70
CA ALA A 399 -19.46 12.89 -4.36
C ALA A 399 -19.13 13.17 -2.89
N ASP A 400 -18.59 14.37 -2.65
CA ASP A 400 -18.41 14.87 -1.31
C ASP A 400 -19.72 15.52 -0.81
N ASN A 401 -20.55 14.72 -0.14
CA ASN A 401 -21.84 15.16 0.39
C ASN A 401 -21.75 15.77 1.80
N PHE A 402 -20.55 16.08 2.30
CA PHE A 402 -20.38 16.69 3.61
C PHE A 402 -20.87 18.14 3.63
N ASP A 403 -21.65 18.49 4.66
CA ASP A 403 -22.16 19.84 4.86
C ASP A 403 -21.10 20.74 5.50
N TYR A 404 -20.35 21.47 4.67
CA TYR A 404 -19.27 22.37 5.10
C TYR A 404 -19.73 23.56 5.95
N SER A 405 -21.04 23.90 5.96
CA SER A 405 -21.56 24.95 6.83
C SER A 405 -21.42 24.59 8.31
N ARG A 406 -21.43 23.30 8.65
CA ARG A 406 -21.21 22.79 10.02
C ARG A 406 -19.83 23.11 10.57
N LEU A 407 -18.86 23.37 9.70
CA LEU A 407 -17.48 23.71 10.08
C LEU A 407 -17.31 25.21 10.32
N GLU A 408 -18.32 26.05 10.09
CA GLU A 408 -18.20 27.48 10.38
C GLU A 408 -18.08 27.74 11.88
N GLU A 409 -18.69 26.90 12.70
CA GLU A 409 -18.53 26.93 14.14
C GLU A 409 -17.34 26.05 14.58
N PRO A 410 -16.46 26.56 15.46
CA PRO A 410 -15.43 25.74 16.09
C PRO A 410 -16.04 24.81 17.15
N VAL A 411 -15.42 23.65 17.35
CA VAL A 411 -15.83 22.68 18.39
C VAL A 411 -15.75 23.31 19.80
N ILE A 412 -14.67 24.05 20.05
CA ILE A 412 -14.50 24.88 21.24
C ILE A 412 -15.04 26.28 20.91
N GLN A 413 -16.13 26.67 21.56
CA GLN A 413 -16.91 27.86 21.18
C GLN A 413 -16.54 29.11 21.97
N SER A 414 -15.80 28.97 23.09
CA SER A 414 -15.44 30.13 23.92
C SER A 414 -14.03 30.05 24.52
N SER A 415 -13.47 31.23 24.81
CA SER A 415 -12.20 31.33 25.55
C SER A 415 -12.30 30.79 26.98
N ALA A 416 -13.51 30.73 27.55
CA ALA A 416 -13.75 30.14 28.87
C ALA A 416 -13.61 28.61 28.85
N GLU A 417 -14.20 27.94 27.85
CA GLU A 417 -14.02 26.50 27.61
C GLU A 417 -12.53 26.17 27.42
N CYS A 418 -11.83 26.98 26.62
CA CYS A 418 -10.40 26.80 26.39
C CYS A 418 -9.57 26.92 27.67
N LYS A 419 -9.80 27.96 28.48
CA LYS A 419 -9.11 28.14 29.78
C LYS A 419 -9.38 26.99 30.74
N GLN A 420 -10.60 26.47 30.76
CA GLN A 420 -10.97 25.32 31.58
C GLN A 420 -10.19 24.07 31.16
N LEU A 421 -10.11 23.77 29.87
CA LEU A 421 -9.32 22.66 29.33
C LEU A 421 -7.82 22.85 29.60
N LEU A 422 -7.27 24.05 29.35
CA LEU A 422 -5.85 24.33 29.54
C LEU A 422 -5.43 24.18 31.00
N HIS A 423 -6.23 24.69 31.93
CA HIS A 423 -6.01 24.52 33.36
C HIS A 423 -6.07 23.04 33.78
N ALA A 424 -6.99 22.26 33.21
CA ALA A 424 -7.09 20.83 33.46
C ALA A 424 -5.93 20.02 32.88
N ALA A 425 -5.36 20.46 31.75
CA ALA A 425 -4.20 19.82 31.14
C ALA A 425 -2.89 20.09 31.93
N SER A 426 -2.80 21.23 32.61
CA SER A 426 -1.56 21.72 33.24
C SER A 426 -1.41 21.37 34.74
N VAL A 427 -2.50 20.97 35.41
CA VAL A 427 -2.52 20.77 36.87
C VAL A 427 -3.29 19.50 37.25
N PRO A 428 -2.77 18.62 38.13
CA PRO A 428 -3.56 17.53 38.70
C PRO A 428 -4.70 18.09 39.56
N LEU A 429 -5.93 18.05 39.02
CA LEU A 429 -7.10 18.69 39.62
C LEU A 429 -7.67 17.90 40.83
N PRO A 430 -8.26 18.58 41.84
CA PRO A 430 -9.05 17.93 42.89
C PRO A 430 -10.34 17.27 42.36
N LYS A 431 -10.78 16.17 43.00
CA LYS A 431 -11.99 15.37 42.64
C LYS A 431 -13.26 16.18 42.28
N ARG A 432 -13.45 17.37 42.85
CA ARG A 432 -14.64 18.22 42.64
C ARG A 432 -14.66 18.93 41.27
N TYR A 433 -13.50 19.18 40.66
CA TYR A 433 -13.39 19.82 39.35
C TYR A 433 -13.58 18.85 38.18
N PHE A 434 -13.45 17.54 38.42
CA PHE A 434 -13.69 16.52 37.40
C PHE A 434 -15.12 16.55 36.86
N ARG A 435 -16.14 16.84 37.69
CA ARG A 435 -17.53 16.79 37.22
C ARG A 435 -17.81 17.80 36.11
N HIS A 436 -17.39 19.05 36.30
CA HIS A 436 -17.58 20.11 35.30
C HIS A 436 -16.70 19.91 34.06
N LEU A 437 -15.49 19.36 34.24
CA LEU A 437 -14.61 19.00 33.14
C LEU A 437 -15.22 17.88 32.29
N TYR A 438 -15.69 16.80 32.90
CA TYR A 438 -16.33 15.70 32.17
C TYR A 438 -17.63 16.15 31.49
N THR A 439 -18.43 17.02 32.10
CA THR A 439 -19.59 17.61 31.41
C THR A 439 -19.19 18.39 30.15
N LEU A 440 -18.10 19.16 30.19
CA LEU A 440 -17.57 19.83 29.01
C LEU A 440 -17.06 18.81 27.98
N ILE A 441 -16.32 17.79 28.40
CA ILE A 441 -15.81 16.73 27.51
C ILE A 441 -16.98 16.01 26.81
N ASP A 442 -18.03 15.62 27.54
CA ASP A 442 -19.24 14.99 26.98
C ASP A 442 -19.93 15.92 25.96
N GLU A 443 -19.92 17.24 26.21
CA GLU A 443 -20.45 18.22 25.28
C GLU A 443 -19.58 18.35 24.02
N LEU A 444 -18.25 18.31 24.15
CA LEU A 444 -17.35 18.29 23.01
C LEU A 444 -17.52 17.02 22.17
N GLU A 445 -17.72 15.85 22.79
CA GLU A 445 -18.05 14.61 22.07
C GLU A 445 -19.32 14.79 21.22
N ARG A 446 -20.38 15.37 21.79
CA ARG A 446 -21.63 15.65 21.06
C ARG A 446 -21.41 16.64 19.93
N ARG A 447 -20.70 17.75 20.16
CA ARG A 447 -20.42 18.75 19.11
C ARG A 447 -19.60 18.14 17.96
N ILE A 448 -18.59 17.34 18.26
CA ILE A 448 -17.82 16.64 17.23
C ILE A 448 -18.74 15.68 16.46
N SER A 449 -19.61 14.95 17.15
CA SER A 449 -20.60 14.06 16.52
C SER A 449 -21.57 14.81 15.62
N ASP A 450 -22.08 15.96 16.04
CA ASP A 450 -23.03 16.76 15.25
C ASP A 450 -22.36 17.39 14.02
N ILE A 451 -21.12 17.88 14.19
CA ILE A 451 -20.37 18.55 13.14
C ILE A 451 -19.83 17.55 12.11
N TYR A 452 -19.20 16.47 12.57
CA TYR A 452 -18.46 15.53 11.71
C TYR A 452 -19.23 14.24 11.39
N GLY A 453 -20.28 13.92 12.14
CA GLY A 453 -21.04 12.66 11.97
C GLY A 453 -20.33 11.43 12.53
N ASP A 454 -19.27 11.62 13.33
CA ASP A 454 -18.50 10.54 13.96
C ASP A 454 -18.91 10.33 15.42
N ALA A 455 -18.57 9.17 16.00
CA ALA A 455 -18.81 8.87 17.41
C ALA A 455 -17.49 8.93 18.20
N PRO A 456 -16.99 10.12 18.54
CA PRO A 456 -15.72 10.26 19.27
C PRO A 456 -15.86 9.75 20.70
N LYS A 457 -14.74 9.24 21.22
CA LYS A 457 -14.58 8.90 22.63
C LYS A 457 -13.36 9.59 23.21
N PHE A 458 -13.57 10.32 24.29
CA PHE A 458 -12.50 10.99 25.02
C PHE A 458 -11.44 9.98 25.43
N LYS A 459 -10.21 10.24 25.02
CA LYS A 459 -9.05 9.44 25.39
C LYS A 459 -8.24 10.14 26.46
N GLU A 460 -7.78 11.35 26.16
CA GLU A 460 -6.82 12.05 27.02
C GLU A 460 -6.88 13.57 26.81
N LEU A 461 -6.59 14.31 27.87
CA LEU A 461 -6.28 15.74 27.83
C LEU A 461 -4.89 15.91 28.45
N SER A 462 -3.92 16.38 27.67
CA SER A 462 -2.52 16.42 28.12
C SER A 462 -1.71 17.46 27.37
N CYS A 463 -0.56 17.81 27.94
CA CYS A 463 0.46 18.64 27.31
C CYS A 463 1.71 17.83 27.04
N THR A 464 2.41 18.14 25.95
CA THR A 464 3.75 17.61 25.70
C THR A 464 4.74 18.15 26.72
N ASP A 465 5.45 17.24 27.38
CA ASP A 465 6.52 17.58 28.30
C ASP A 465 7.79 17.98 27.54
N ARG A 466 8.73 18.64 28.22
CA ARG A 466 10.00 19.07 27.59
C ARG A 466 10.88 17.91 27.10
N GLU A 467 10.67 16.71 27.63
CA GLU A 467 11.47 15.52 27.30
C GLU A 467 10.95 14.81 26.04
N GLU A 468 9.65 14.88 25.75
CA GLU A 468 9.01 14.35 24.53
C GLU A 468 8.12 15.43 23.89
N PRO A 469 8.67 16.31 23.03
CA PRO A 469 7.94 17.45 22.48
C PRO A 469 6.84 17.04 21.48
N ILE A 470 6.92 15.82 20.94
CA ILE A 470 6.00 15.28 19.93
C ILE A 470 5.25 14.09 20.54
N LYS A 471 3.93 14.16 20.62
CA LYS A 471 3.05 13.11 21.17
C LYS A 471 2.23 12.45 20.08
N GLN A 472 2.07 11.14 20.17
CA GLN A 472 1.15 10.36 19.34
C GLN A 472 -0.21 10.21 20.03
N SER A 473 -1.29 10.20 19.26
CA SER A 473 -2.63 10.00 19.82
C SER A 473 -2.82 8.60 20.41
N GLY A 474 -2.17 7.59 19.83
CA GLY A 474 -2.36 6.17 20.12
C GLY A 474 -3.78 5.65 19.86
N CYS A 475 -4.60 6.35 19.06
CA CYS A 475 -5.88 5.83 18.59
C CYS A 475 -5.66 4.77 17.50
N TYR A 476 -6.52 3.75 17.44
CA TYR A 476 -6.34 2.65 16.48
C TYR A 476 -6.81 3.01 15.06
N ARG A 477 -7.99 3.63 14.91
CA ARG A 477 -8.53 4.01 13.60
C ARG A 477 -8.25 5.47 13.26
N ALA A 478 -8.81 6.40 14.03
CA ALA A 478 -8.62 7.83 13.81
C ALA A 478 -8.63 8.59 15.14
N ALA A 479 -7.94 9.73 15.14
CA ALA A 479 -7.88 10.64 16.28
C ALA A 479 -8.42 12.01 15.88
N PHE A 480 -9.24 12.58 16.74
CA PHE A 480 -9.66 13.97 16.69
C PHE A 480 -8.85 14.74 17.75
N ILE A 481 -7.84 15.47 17.30
CA ILE A 481 -6.87 16.13 18.17
C ILE A 481 -7.12 17.64 18.09
N ILE A 482 -7.50 18.25 19.20
CA ILE A 482 -7.82 19.68 19.27
C ILE A 482 -6.79 20.37 20.15
N ARG A 483 -6.11 21.39 19.60
CA ARG A 483 -5.19 22.24 20.34
C ARG A 483 -5.91 22.97 21.46
N VAL A 484 -5.31 22.93 22.64
CA VAL A 484 -5.74 23.64 23.83
C VAL A 484 -4.61 24.58 24.22
N GLY A 485 -4.75 25.88 23.99
CA GLY A 485 -3.67 26.83 24.26
C GLY A 485 -4.17 28.26 24.34
N GLU A 486 -3.31 29.17 24.80
CA GLU A 486 -3.66 30.60 24.83
C GLU A 486 -3.82 31.17 23.41
N THR A 487 -3.03 30.66 22.47
CA THR A 487 -3.08 30.96 21.04
C THR A 487 -3.53 29.72 20.28
N GLU A 488 -4.40 29.88 19.28
CA GLU A 488 -4.89 28.80 18.40
C GLU A 488 -5.71 27.69 19.09
N CYS A 489 -6.39 28.01 20.20
CA CYS A 489 -7.31 27.06 20.82
C CYS A 489 -8.43 26.65 19.87
N GLY A 490 -8.75 25.36 19.84
CA GLY A 490 -9.78 24.81 18.95
C GLY A 490 -9.24 24.39 17.57
N ALA A 491 -7.97 24.64 17.26
CA ALA A 491 -7.36 24.18 16.01
C ALA A 491 -7.25 22.65 15.99
N ILE A 492 -7.60 22.03 14.87
CA ILE A 492 -7.44 20.59 14.65
C ILE A 492 -6.00 20.32 14.26
N LEU A 493 -5.40 19.31 14.88
CA LEU A 493 -4.01 18.91 14.67
C LEU A 493 -3.92 17.57 13.92
N ALA A 494 -2.81 17.37 13.21
CA ALA A 494 -2.42 16.06 12.70
C ALA A 494 -1.85 15.18 13.83
N ASP A 495 -1.70 13.87 13.57
CA ASP A 495 -1.01 12.93 14.45
C ASP A 495 0.32 12.53 13.80
N PRO A 496 1.49 12.71 14.44
CA PRO A 496 1.70 13.23 15.81
C PRO A 496 1.63 14.76 15.91
N PHE A 497 1.57 15.27 17.14
CA PHE A 497 1.40 16.70 17.44
C PHE A 497 2.29 17.21 18.57
N GLU A 498 2.43 18.54 18.64
CA GLU A 498 3.14 19.25 19.71
C GLU A 498 2.20 20.18 20.51
N GLY A 499 2.51 20.35 21.80
CA GLY A 499 1.82 21.24 22.72
C GLY A 499 0.70 20.57 23.52
N CYS A 500 -0.20 21.38 24.05
CA CYS A 500 -1.36 20.93 24.81
C CYS A 500 -2.53 20.62 23.86
N ALA A 501 -3.14 19.44 24.03
CA ALA A 501 -4.28 19.02 23.24
C ALA A 501 -5.25 18.13 24.02
N ILE A 502 -6.51 18.17 23.60
CA ILE A 502 -7.53 17.17 23.94
C ILE A 502 -7.66 16.18 22.78
N ILE A 503 -7.70 14.90 23.11
CA ILE A 503 -7.68 13.78 22.16
C ILE A 503 -8.97 12.98 22.31
N PHE A 504 -9.67 12.80 21.21
CA PHE A 504 -10.78 11.85 21.10
C PHE A 504 -10.43 10.78 20.07
N CYS A 505 -10.64 9.51 20.39
CA CYS A 505 -10.53 8.43 19.42
C CYS A 505 -11.87 8.16 18.76
N ILE A 506 -11.83 7.89 17.47
CA ILE A 506 -12.96 7.36 16.72
C ILE A 506 -12.62 5.88 16.52
N GLU A 507 -13.36 4.99 17.17
CA GLU A 507 -13.08 3.55 17.19
C GLU A 507 -13.67 2.75 16.04
#